data_AF-A0A101HYE5-F1
#
_entry.id   AF-A0A101HYE5-F1
#
_cell.length_a   1.000
_cell.length_b   1.000
_cell.length_c   1.000
_cell.angle_alpha   90.00
_cell.angle_beta   90.00
_cell.angle_gamma   90.00
#
_symmetry.space_group_name_H-M   'P 1'
#
loop_
_entity.id
_entity.type
_entity.pdbx_description
1 polymer ?
#
loop_
_entity_poly.entity_id
_entity_poly.type
_entity_poly.pdbx_seq_one_letter_code
_entity_poly.pdbx_strand_id
1 'polypeptide(L)'
;GEIEDDKLKKAGTSWDLSGEVFFSARDALDMAKKSRVSNTFFLCSDDLLSTALNTSLSLLETIESGWTEKQWQAVHVYEREGTYEKAARVLGVTAPAVQQHCDKAGWNVVRAAEKELAKLISLSLRI
;
A
#
# COMPACT_ATOMS: atom_id res chain seq x y z
N GLY A 1 -18.92 -18.15 0.32
CA GLY A 1 -18.14 -19.36 0.65
C GLY A 1 -18.92 -20.10 1.70
N GLU A 2 -19.53 -21.21 1.33
CA GLU A 2 -20.17 -22.09 2.31
C GLU A 2 -19.07 -22.95 2.93
N ILE A 3 -19.02 -22.95 4.26
CA ILE A 3 -18.11 -23.82 5.00
C ILE A 3 -18.76 -25.19 5.03
N GLU A 4 -18.10 -26.20 4.47
CA GLU A 4 -18.60 -27.58 4.48
C GLU A 4 -18.86 -28.05 5.93
N ASP A 5 -20.05 -28.60 6.17
CA ASP A 5 -20.53 -29.05 7.50
C ASP A 5 -19.57 -30.02 8.21
N ASP A 6 -18.76 -30.76 7.45
CA ASP A 6 -17.78 -31.71 8.01
C ASP A 6 -16.54 -31.01 8.60
N LYS A 7 -16.16 -29.83 8.08
CA LYS A 7 -15.09 -28.99 8.67
C LYS A 7 -15.56 -28.32 9.96
N LEU A 8 -16.82 -27.90 10.01
CA LEU A 8 -17.46 -27.34 11.20
C LEU A 8 -17.49 -28.32 12.38
N LYS A 9 -17.72 -29.61 12.11
CA LYS A 9 -17.74 -30.65 13.16
C LYS A 9 -16.37 -31.06 13.69
N LYS A 10 -15.30 -30.82 12.93
CA LYS A 10 -13.91 -31.16 13.29
C LYS A 10 -13.11 -29.98 13.86
N ALA A 11 -13.64 -28.76 13.75
CA ALA A 11 -13.00 -27.56 14.26
C ALA A 11 -13.02 -27.55 15.81
N GLY A 12 -11.83 -27.53 16.42
CA GLY A 12 -11.66 -27.39 17.86
C GLY A 12 -11.68 -25.92 18.31
N THR A 13 -11.41 -24.99 17.40
CA THR A 13 -11.42 -23.55 17.64
C THR A 13 -11.95 -22.79 16.41
N SER A 14 -12.31 -21.51 16.59
CA SER A 14 -12.73 -20.64 15.49
C SER A 14 -11.66 -20.46 14.40
N TRP A 15 -10.41 -20.81 14.70
CA TRP A 15 -9.28 -20.74 13.76
C TRP A 15 -9.27 -21.87 12.73
N ASP A 16 -9.83 -23.02 13.08
CA ASP A 16 -9.90 -24.18 12.17
C ASP A 16 -10.90 -23.96 11.02
N LEU A 17 -11.70 -22.90 11.12
CA LEU A 17 -12.64 -22.44 10.11
C LEU A 17 -12.11 -21.27 9.28
N SER A 18 -10.92 -20.75 9.61
CA SER A 18 -10.29 -19.69 8.87
C SER A 18 -9.55 -20.24 7.65
N GLY A 19 -9.76 -19.61 6.49
CA GLY A 19 -9.03 -19.95 5.27
C GLY A 19 -7.58 -19.49 5.28
N GLU A 20 -6.78 -20.02 4.36
CA GLU A 20 -5.35 -19.70 4.17
C GLU A 20 -5.07 -18.18 4.11
N VAL A 21 -5.95 -17.43 3.44
CA VAL A 21 -5.89 -15.96 3.34
C VAL A 21 -5.85 -15.26 4.70
N PHE A 22 -6.58 -15.77 5.69
CA PHE A 22 -6.61 -15.18 7.03
C PHE A 22 -5.28 -15.38 7.77
N PHE A 23 -4.67 -16.56 7.62
CA PHE A 23 -3.35 -16.82 8.17
C PHE A 23 -2.30 -15.96 7.46
N SER A 24 -2.34 -15.85 6.14
CA SER A 24 -1.42 -14.98 5.39
C SER A 24 -1.52 -13.50 5.80
N ALA A 25 -2.73 -12.98 6.00
CA ALA A 25 -2.92 -11.61 6.47
C ALA A 25 -2.35 -11.41 7.89
N ARG A 26 -2.53 -12.38 8.78
CA ARG A 26 -1.95 -12.34 10.13
C ARG A 26 -0.43 -12.39 10.10
N ASP A 27 0.14 -13.27 9.28
CA ASP A 27 1.59 -13.39 9.14
C ASP A 27 2.20 -12.08 8.63
N ALA A 28 1.58 -11.43 7.64
CA ALA A 28 1.99 -10.11 7.18
C ALA A 28 1.97 -9.05 8.30
N LEU A 29 0.94 -9.05 9.15
CA LEU A 29 0.87 -8.15 10.31
C LEU A 29 1.95 -8.45 11.35
N ASP A 30 2.25 -9.73 11.60
CA ASP A 30 3.30 -10.11 12.55
C ASP A 30 4.70 -9.84 11.98
N MET A 31 4.89 -9.91 10.67
CA MET A 31 6.09 -9.42 9.98
C MET A 31 6.26 -7.90 10.17
N ALA A 32 5.19 -7.13 9.97
CA ALA A 32 5.19 -5.68 10.18
C ALA A 32 5.60 -5.30 11.60
N LYS A 33 5.03 -5.96 12.62
CA LYS A 33 5.36 -5.70 14.04
C LYS A 33 6.81 -6.00 14.40
N LYS A 34 7.42 -7.01 13.78
CA LYS A 34 8.80 -7.44 14.06
C LYS A 34 9.83 -6.63 13.28
N SER A 35 9.42 -6.08 12.14
CA SER A 35 10.26 -5.30 11.26
C SER A 35 10.67 -3.97 11.91
N ARG A 36 11.91 -3.54 11.63
CA ARG A 36 12.41 -2.19 11.94
C ARG A 36 12.62 -1.35 10.68
N VAL A 37 12.33 -1.91 9.51
CA VAL A 37 12.70 -1.35 8.19
C VAL A 37 11.47 -0.88 7.42
N SER A 38 10.37 -1.62 7.51
CA SER A 38 9.13 -1.37 6.77
C SER A 38 7.91 -1.68 7.65
N ASN A 39 6.81 -0.98 7.43
CA ASN A 39 5.52 -1.20 8.11
C ASN A 39 4.47 -1.85 7.21
N THR A 40 4.73 -1.94 5.91
CA THR A 40 3.81 -2.51 4.91
C THR A 40 4.39 -3.80 4.35
N PHE A 41 3.59 -4.87 4.45
CA PHE A 41 3.95 -6.18 3.94
C PHE A 41 2.84 -6.75 3.06
N PHE A 42 3.27 -7.37 1.98
CA PHE A 42 2.47 -8.12 1.03
C PHE A 42 2.91 -9.59 1.10
N LEU A 43 1.93 -10.48 1.25
CA LEU A 43 2.16 -11.92 1.25
C LEU A 43 1.17 -12.59 0.29
N CYS A 44 1.69 -13.40 -0.59
CA CYS A 44 0.91 -14.27 -1.46
C CYS A 44 1.63 -15.61 -1.66
N SER A 45 1.00 -16.55 -2.35
CA SER A 45 1.56 -17.88 -2.62
C SER A 45 2.80 -17.89 -3.52
N ASP A 46 3.08 -16.77 -4.21
CA ASP A 46 4.30 -16.57 -4.98
C ASP A 46 5.33 -15.80 -4.13
N ASP A 47 6.36 -16.50 -3.67
CA ASP A 47 7.43 -15.93 -2.84
C ASP A 47 8.27 -14.88 -3.58
N LEU A 48 8.48 -15.05 -4.90
CA LEU A 48 9.24 -14.09 -5.70
C LEU A 48 8.44 -12.79 -5.85
N LEU A 49 7.14 -12.89 -6.13
CA LEU A 49 6.26 -11.74 -6.18
C LEU A 49 6.20 -11.02 -4.83
N SER A 50 6.05 -11.77 -3.74
CA SER A 50 6.04 -11.21 -2.38
C SER A 50 7.35 -10.48 -2.07
N THR A 51 8.50 -11.06 -2.44
CA THR A 51 9.81 -10.44 -2.25
C THR A 51 9.95 -9.15 -3.05
N ALA A 52 9.56 -9.16 -4.32
CA ALA A 52 9.63 -7.99 -5.21
C ALA A 52 8.74 -6.84 -4.72
N LEU A 53 7.51 -7.15 -4.30
CA LEU A 53 6.57 -6.17 -3.76
C LEU A 53 7.05 -5.60 -2.44
N ASN A 54 7.45 -6.43 -1.47
CA ASN A 54 7.93 -5.96 -0.18
C ASN A 54 9.19 -5.10 -0.30
N THR A 55 10.12 -5.49 -1.18
CA THR A 55 11.30 -4.67 -1.46
C THR A 55 10.89 -3.30 -2.00
N SER A 56 10.00 -3.27 -3.00
CA SER A 56 9.56 -2.01 -3.62
C SER A 56 8.77 -1.13 -2.64
N LEU A 57 7.88 -1.71 -1.85
CA LEU A 57 7.08 -1.02 -0.83
C LEU A 57 7.98 -0.43 0.25
N SER A 58 9.01 -1.15 0.71
CA SER A 58 9.94 -0.60 1.71
C SER A 58 10.71 0.64 1.21
N LEU A 59 11.01 0.69 -0.09
CA LEU A 59 11.64 1.87 -0.71
C LEU A 59 10.65 3.03 -0.80
N LEU A 60 9.40 2.77 -1.19
CA LEU A 60 8.35 3.80 -1.24
C LEU A 60 8.06 4.37 0.15
N GLU A 61 7.91 3.51 1.15
CA GLU A 61 7.73 3.94 2.54
C GLU A 61 8.90 4.80 3.03
N THR A 62 10.13 4.46 2.65
CA THR A 62 11.31 5.27 3.00
C THR A 62 11.21 6.66 2.40
N ILE A 63 10.81 6.78 1.12
CA ILE A 63 10.60 8.07 0.45
C ILE A 63 9.50 8.87 1.14
N GLU A 64 8.34 8.24 1.35
CA GLU A 64 7.15 8.85 1.96
C GLU A 64 7.37 9.26 3.42
N SER A 65 8.16 8.49 4.18
CA SER A 65 8.51 8.84 5.56
C SER A 65 9.31 10.15 5.67
N GLY A 66 9.97 10.55 4.58
CA GLY A 66 10.69 11.82 4.48
C GLY A 66 9.79 13.02 4.17
N TRP A 67 8.51 12.81 3.88
CA TRP A 67 7.60 13.89 3.53
C TRP A 67 7.18 14.69 4.77
N THR A 68 7.29 16.00 4.64
CA THR A 68 6.70 16.95 5.59
C THR A 68 5.18 16.99 5.47
N GLU A 69 4.51 17.47 6.51
CA GLU A 69 3.06 17.67 6.52
C GLU A 69 2.54 18.44 5.29
N LYS A 70 3.26 19.50 4.88
CA LYS A 70 2.90 20.29 3.69
C LYS A 70 3.00 19.50 2.39
N GLN A 71 3.96 18.59 2.30
CA GLN A 71 4.12 17.70 1.14
C GLN A 71 2.99 16.67 1.09
N TRP A 72 2.68 16.02 2.23
CA TRP A 72 1.53 15.13 2.35
C TRP A 72 0.23 15.80 1.95
N GLN A 73 -0.05 16.99 2.48
CA GLN A 73 -1.25 17.76 2.14
C GLN A 73 -1.30 18.13 0.66
N ALA A 74 -0.19 18.60 0.09
CA ALA A 74 -0.10 18.96 -1.32
C ALA A 74 -0.38 17.76 -2.23
N VAL A 75 0.26 16.62 -1.97
CA VAL A 75 0.07 15.38 -2.73
C VAL A 75 -1.38 14.89 -2.62
N HIS A 76 -1.90 14.77 -1.40
CA HIS A 76 -3.26 14.27 -1.17
C HIS A 76 -4.33 15.11 -1.86
N VAL A 77 -4.25 16.45 -1.73
CA VAL A 77 -5.21 17.34 -2.38
C VAL A 77 -5.01 17.33 -3.89
N TYR A 78 -3.78 17.31 -4.39
CA TYR A 78 -3.51 17.21 -5.82
C TYR A 78 -4.11 15.94 -6.43
N GLU A 79 -3.92 14.77 -5.80
CA GLU A 79 -4.51 13.51 -6.26
C GLU A 79 -6.04 13.58 -6.38
N ARG A 80 -6.69 14.23 -5.40
CA ARG A 80 -8.15 14.36 -5.38
C ARG A 80 -8.66 15.34 -6.44
N GLU A 81 -8.00 16.48 -6.59
CA GLU A 81 -8.47 17.58 -7.43
C GLU A 81 -8.03 17.47 -8.89
N GLY A 82 -6.95 16.75 -9.15
CA GLY A 82 -6.39 16.45 -10.47
C GLY A 82 -5.58 17.58 -11.12
N THR A 83 -5.60 18.81 -10.58
CA THR A 83 -4.75 19.92 -11.07
C THR A 83 -4.19 20.75 -9.93
N TYR A 84 -3.01 21.36 -10.15
CA TYR A 84 -2.36 22.20 -9.14
C TYR A 84 -3.18 23.46 -8.81
N GLU A 85 -3.94 24.01 -9.76
CA GLU A 85 -4.77 25.21 -9.55
C GLU A 85 -5.99 24.91 -8.68
N LYS A 86 -6.60 23.73 -8.84
CA LYS A 86 -7.69 23.30 -7.96
C LYS A 86 -7.16 22.99 -6.56
N ALA A 87 -6.05 22.27 -6.48
CA ALA A 87 -5.43 21.96 -5.19
C ALA A 87 -4.98 23.22 -4.43
N ALA A 88 -4.39 24.19 -5.13
CA ALA A 88 -3.99 25.47 -4.57
C ALA A 88 -5.17 26.25 -3.97
N ARG A 89 -6.32 26.26 -4.66
CA ARG A 89 -7.55 26.89 -4.15
C ARG A 89 -8.04 26.22 -2.86
N VAL A 90 -7.98 24.89 -2.79
CA VAL A 90 -8.37 24.14 -1.57
C VAL A 90 -7.41 24.42 -0.41
N LEU A 91 -6.11 24.47 -0.69
CA LEU A 91 -5.06 24.65 0.33
C LEU A 91 -4.82 26.13 0.71
N GLY A 92 -5.43 27.08 0.00
CA GLY A 92 -5.21 28.52 0.23
C GLY A 92 -3.79 28.99 -0.11
N VAL A 93 -3.13 28.32 -1.07
CA VAL A 93 -1.76 28.63 -1.53
C VAL A 93 -1.73 28.87 -3.05
N THR A 94 -0.55 29.06 -3.63
CA THR A 94 -0.39 29.22 -5.09
C THR A 94 -0.13 27.86 -5.77
N ALA A 95 -0.52 27.72 -7.04
CA ALA A 95 -0.28 26.50 -7.82
C ALA A 95 1.22 26.11 -7.90
N PRO A 96 2.16 27.05 -8.10
CA PRO A 96 3.59 26.73 -8.05
C PRO A 96 4.07 26.20 -6.69
N ALA A 97 3.44 26.64 -5.59
CA ALA A 97 3.78 26.11 -4.26
C ALA A 97 3.34 24.64 -4.12
N VAL A 98 2.13 24.30 -4.58
CA VAL A 98 1.65 22.90 -4.61
C VAL A 98 2.55 22.04 -5.49
N GLN A 99 2.89 22.52 -6.69
CA GLN A 99 3.81 21.83 -7.59
C GLN A 99 5.16 21.58 -6.92
N GLN A 100 5.76 22.61 -6.34
CA GLN A 100 7.06 22.48 -5.64
C GLN A 100 6.99 21.45 -4.50
N HIS A 101 5.89 21.41 -3.74
CA HIS A 101 5.70 20.42 -2.69
C HIS A 101 5.60 18.99 -3.25
N CYS A 102 4.83 18.79 -4.33
CA CYS A 102 4.74 17.50 -5.01
C CYS A 102 6.08 17.06 -5.61
N ASP A 103 6.83 17.98 -6.21
CA ASP A 103 8.14 17.70 -6.81
C ASP A 103 9.17 17.32 -5.74
N LYS A 104 9.23 18.07 -4.63
CA LYS A 104 10.11 17.75 -3.49
C LYS A 104 9.71 16.45 -2.79
N ALA A 105 8.45 16.05 -2.87
CA ALA A 105 7.97 14.76 -2.41
C ALA A 105 8.38 13.62 -3.37
N GLY A 106 8.85 13.94 -4.59
CA GLY A 106 9.10 12.92 -5.61
C GLY A 106 7.82 12.22 -6.05
N TRP A 107 6.68 12.90 -5.94
CA TRP A 107 5.36 12.28 -6.10
C TRP A 107 5.17 11.61 -7.46
N ASN A 108 5.71 12.20 -8.52
CA ASN A 108 5.68 11.61 -9.86
C ASN A 108 6.34 10.22 -9.93
N VAL A 109 7.43 10.01 -9.19
CA VAL A 109 8.15 8.73 -9.13
C VAL A 109 7.37 7.73 -8.29
N VAL A 110 6.91 8.14 -7.11
CA VAL A 110 6.08 7.31 -6.22
C VAL A 110 4.84 6.82 -6.98
N ARG A 111 4.11 7.74 -7.62
CA ARG A 111 2.90 7.41 -8.38
C ARG A 111 3.16 6.49 -9.57
N ALA A 112 4.29 6.66 -10.26
CA ALA A 112 4.68 5.77 -11.34
C ALA A 112 4.97 4.35 -10.81
N ALA A 113 5.71 4.25 -9.70
CA ALA A 113 6.00 2.97 -9.08
C ALA A 113 4.72 2.26 -8.60
N GLU A 114 3.83 2.95 -7.89
CA GLU A 114 2.53 2.41 -7.47
C GLU A 114 1.75 1.83 -8.65
N LYS A 115 1.71 2.55 -9.78
CA LYS A 115 1.00 2.12 -10.98
C LYS A 115 1.60 0.84 -11.57
N GLU A 116 2.93 0.72 -11.62
CA GLU A 116 3.58 -0.49 -12.14
C GLU A 116 3.47 -1.67 -11.16
N LEU A 117 3.53 -1.43 -9.84
CA LEU A 117 3.27 -2.45 -8.83
C LEU A 117 1.83 -2.98 -8.93
N ALA A 118 0.85 -2.11 -9.14
CA ALA A 118 -0.54 -2.52 -9.35
C ALA A 118 -0.71 -3.41 -10.59
N LYS A 119 -0.02 -3.10 -11.70
CA LYS A 119 0.00 -3.95 -12.90
C LYS A 119 0.69 -5.29 -12.65
N LEU A 120 1.78 -5.30 -11.89
CA LEU A 120 2.48 -6.53 -11.54
C LEU A 120 1.55 -7.45 -10.74
N ILE A 121 0.81 -6.90 -9.78
CA ILE A 121 -0.17 -7.64 -8.98
C ILE A 121 -1.29 -8.22 -9.87
N SER A 122 -1.87 -7.42 -10.76
CA SER A 122 -2.98 -7.90 -11.63
C SER A 122 -2.53 -9.01 -12.58
N LEU A 123 -1.34 -8.88 -13.17
CA LEU A 123 -0.78 -9.90 -14.07
C LEU A 123 -0.48 -11.22 -13.34
N SER A 124 0.09 -11.15 -12.15
CA SER A 124 0.52 -12.34 -11.42
C SER A 124 -0.63 -13.07 -10.73
N LEU A 125 -1.59 -12.34 -10.18
CA LEU A 125 -2.70 -12.94 -9.43
C LEU A 125 -3.95 -13.22 -10.29
N ARG A 126 -3.92 -12.89 -11.60
CA ARG A 126 -5.05 -13.03 -12.53
C ARG A 126 -6.33 -12.37 -12.02
N ILE A 127 -6.20 -11.20 -11.41
CA ILE A 127 -7.31 -10.38 -10.88
C ILE A 127 -7.55 -9.19 -11.80
#